data_AF-A0A8H7NB97-F1
#
_entry.id   AF-A0A8H7NB97-F1
#
_cell.length_a   1.000
_cell.length_b   1.000
_cell.length_c   1.000
_cell.angle_alpha   90.00
_cell.angle_beta   90.00
_cell.angle_gamma   90.00
#
_symmetry.space_group_name_H-M   'P 1'
#
loop_
_entity.id
_entity.type
_entity.pdbx_description
1 polymer ?
#
loop_
_entity_poly.entity_id
_entity_poly.type
_entity_poly.pdbx_seq_one_letter_code
_entity_poly.pdbx_strand_id
1 'polypeptide(L)'
;MKEFWKRLDPRGTGYIAPEVFSGFMEINHFAPDDDVWRRNHQGNLIFSADDVADYELKAAWEAWYFDHKVVVRNPRAKQLPYGGMPMLSQNGFIDVMAVEIAAEPDDRLGGLNNALRHYGVWTERGPVPRHVLPSARAPELQRRVDAAVARSQQTAKERLDAAEVQARIEARGRQAALDIVSDYRYRYY
;
A
#
# COMPACT_ATOMS: atom_id res chain seq x y z
N MET A 1 19.41 4.62 6.93
CA MET A 1 18.41 4.52 5.85
C MET A 1 19.00 4.44 4.45
N LYS A 2 19.86 5.37 4.01
CA LYS A 2 20.50 5.31 2.67
C LYS A 2 21.32 4.02 2.43
N GLU A 3 21.98 3.50 3.46
CA GLU A 3 22.74 2.24 3.34
C GLU A 3 21.84 1.01 3.18
N PHE A 4 20.67 0.97 3.84
CA PHE A 4 19.66 -0.06 3.56
C PHE A 4 19.19 0.02 2.12
N TRP A 5 18.91 1.24 1.64
CA TRP A 5 18.43 1.45 0.28
C TRP A 5 19.36 0.83 -0.78
N LYS A 6 20.69 0.99 -0.64
CA LYS A 6 21.67 0.38 -1.56
C LYS A 6 21.59 -1.15 -1.61
N ARG A 7 21.11 -1.79 -0.54
CA ARG A 7 20.91 -3.24 -0.46
C ARG A 7 19.55 -3.66 -1.03
N LEU A 8 18.53 -2.83 -0.85
CA LEU A 8 17.16 -3.06 -1.34
C LEU A 8 17.03 -2.78 -2.84
N ASP A 9 17.77 -1.81 -3.38
CA ASP A 9 17.83 -1.46 -4.80
C ASP A 9 19.28 -1.57 -5.32
N PRO A 10 19.83 -2.80 -5.42
CA PRO A 10 21.23 -3.00 -5.83
C PRO A 10 21.50 -2.55 -7.27
N ARG A 11 20.45 -2.42 -8.09
CA ARG A 11 20.54 -1.97 -9.48
C ARG A 11 20.44 -0.45 -9.61
N GLY A 12 20.18 0.29 -8.53
CA GLY A 12 20.09 1.75 -8.55
C GLY A 12 18.95 2.27 -9.42
N THR A 13 17.83 1.54 -9.47
CA THR A 13 16.65 1.92 -10.26
C THR A 13 15.91 3.13 -9.68
N GLY A 14 16.17 3.47 -8.43
CA GLY A 14 15.50 4.55 -7.68
C GLY A 14 14.18 4.13 -7.05
N TYR A 15 13.75 2.87 -7.24
CA TYR A 15 12.49 2.36 -6.72
C TYR A 15 12.59 0.89 -6.29
N ILE A 16 11.83 0.49 -5.29
CA ILE A 16 11.70 -0.92 -4.87
C ILE A 16 10.26 -1.40 -5.05
N ALA A 17 10.12 -2.68 -5.38
CA ALA A 17 8.82 -3.33 -5.53
C ALA A 17 8.20 -3.64 -4.15
N PRO A 18 6.86 -3.81 -4.08
CA PRO A 18 6.17 -4.20 -2.86
C PRO A 18 6.78 -5.40 -2.15
N GLU A 19 7.19 -6.43 -2.89
CA GLU A 19 7.79 -7.66 -2.36
C GLU A 19 9.12 -7.40 -1.66
N VAL A 20 9.94 -6.48 -2.22
CA VAL A 20 11.23 -6.11 -1.62
C VAL A 20 11.01 -5.37 -0.31
N PHE A 21 10.03 -4.46 -0.28
CA PHE A 21 9.69 -3.73 0.93
C PHE A 21 9.07 -4.66 2.00
N SER A 22 8.15 -5.54 1.60
CA SER A 22 7.55 -6.55 2.47
C SER A 22 8.62 -7.49 3.05
N GLY A 23 9.53 -8.00 2.23
CA GLY A 23 10.67 -8.80 2.72
C GLY A 23 11.54 -8.04 3.73
N PHE A 24 11.77 -6.74 3.51
CA PHE A 24 12.45 -5.90 4.50
C PHE A 24 11.66 -5.79 5.81
N MET A 25 10.34 -5.61 5.78
CA MET A 25 9.49 -5.55 6.98
C MET A 25 9.57 -6.85 7.80
N GLU A 26 9.59 -8.01 7.14
CA GLU A 26 9.75 -9.31 7.79
C GLU A 26 11.07 -9.41 8.56
N ILE A 27 12.16 -9.00 7.91
CA ILE A 27 13.49 -8.97 8.51
C ILE A 27 13.52 -7.98 9.69
N ASN A 28 12.74 -6.91 9.65
CA ASN A 28 12.58 -5.98 10.77
C ASN A 28 11.58 -6.50 11.83
N HIS A 29 11.12 -7.74 11.75
CA HIS A 29 10.17 -8.33 12.71
C HIS A 29 8.86 -7.55 12.86
N PHE A 30 8.40 -6.91 11.79
CA PHE A 30 7.03 -6.38 11.76
C PHE A 30 6.05 -7.54 11.88
N ALA A 31 4.96 -7.32 12.63
CA ALA A 31 3.88 -8.29 12.68
C ALA A 31 3.29 -8.44 11.26
N PRO A 32 2.82 -9.63 10.86
CA PRO A 32 2.17 -9.81 9.56
C PRO A 32 0.99 -8.85 9.33
N ASP A 33 0.29 -8.46 10.40
CA ASP A 33 -0.83 -7.53 10.33
C ASP A 33 -0.43 -6.06 10.07
N ASP A 34 0.83 -5.71 10.36
CA ASP A 34 1.40 -4.38 10.09
C ASP A 34 1.88 -4.25 8.64
N ASP A 35 2.19 -5.38 7.99
CA ASP A 35 2.57 -5.42 6.58
C ASP A 35 1.32 -5.42 5.70
N VAL A 36 0.90 -4.22 5.29
CA VAL A 36 -0.30 -3.99 4.46
C VAL A 36 -0.32 -4.87 3.22
N TRP A 37 0.84 -5.07 2.56
CA TRP A 37 0.89 -5.85 1.33
C TRP A 37 0.69 -7.34 1.63
N ARG A 38 1.47 -7.87 2.57
CA ARG A 38 1.41 -9.30 2.93
C ARG A 38 0.07 -9.70 3.53
N ARG A 39 -0.51 -8.87 4.40
CA ARG A 39 -1.84 -9.12 5.00
C ARG A 39 -2.93 -9.23 3.93
N ASN A 40 -2.82 -8.42 2.88
CA ASN A 40 -3.77 -8.40 1.77
C ASN A 40 -3.35 -9.31 0.59
N HIS A 41 -2.33 -10.15 0.77
CA HIS A 41 -1.91 -11.13 -0.23
C HIS A 41 -2.85 -12.34 -0.26
N GLN A 42 -4.12 -12.05 -0.56
CA GLN A 42 -5.21 -13.00 -0.67
C GLN A 42 -5.94 -12.70 -1.98
N GLY A 43 -5.85 -13.61 -2.94
CA GLY A 43 -6.55 -13.47 -4.21
C GLY A 43 -8.07 -13.63 -4.06
N ASN A 44 -8.80 -13.33 -5.12
CA ASN A 44 -10.23 -13.64 -5.21
C ASN A 44 -10.56 -14.24 -6.58
N LEU A 45 -11.84 -14.51 -6.83
CA LEU A 45 -12.30 -15.13 -8.09
C LEU A 45 -11.99 -14.30 -9.35
N ILE A 46 -11.69 -13.00 -9.20
CA ILE A 46 -11.59 -12.03 -10.30
C ILE A 46 -10.17 -11.48 -10.45
N PHE A 47 -9.45 -11.32 -9.34
CA PHE A 47 -8.15 -10.66 -9.27
C PHE A 47 -7.12 -11.53 -8.54
N SER A 48 -5.86 -11.43 -8.97
CA SER A 48 -4.76 -12.17 -8.34
C SER A 48 -4.47 -11.64 -6.93
N ALA A 49 -3.79 -12.45 -6.11
CA ALA A 49 -3.34 -12.02 -4.78
C ALA A 49 -2.43 -10.79 -4.86
N ASP A 50 -1.55 -10.73 -5.86
CA ASP A 50 -0.67 -9.59 -6.10
C ASP A 50 -1.47 -8.32 -6.42
N ASP A 51 -2.50 -8.41 -7.27
CA ASP A 51 -3.30 -7.24 -7.65
C ASP A 51 -4.03 -6.66 -6.43
N VAL A 52 -4.59 -7.52 -5.56
CA VAL A 52 -5.27 -7.11 -4.33
C VAL A 52 -4.27 -6.49 -3.35
N ALA A 53 -3.12 -7.13 -3.12
CA ALA A 53 -2.09 -6.64 -2.23
C ALA A 53 -1.50 -5.30 -2.70
N ASP A 54 -1.22 -5.17 -4.00
CA ASP A 54 -0.74 -3.94 -4.62
C ASP A 54 -1.75 -2.79 -4.48
N TYR A 55 -3.04 -3.09 -4.70
CA TYR A 55 -4.11 -2.12 -4.56
C TYR A 55 -4.20 -1.54 -3.14
N GLU A 56 -4.19 -2.41 -2.13
CA GLU A 56 -4.28 -1.99 -0.72
C GLU A 56 -3.02 -1.23 -0.28
N LEU A 57 -1.84 -1.71 -0.68
CA LEU A 57 -0.59 -1.02 -0.39
C LEU A 57 -0.54 0.38 -1.03
N LYS A 58 -0.99 0.48 -2.29
CA LYS A 58 -1.09 1.76 -3.00
C LYS A 58 -2.01 2.72 -2.27
N ALA A 59 -3.19 2.26 -1.87
CA ALA A 59 -4.14 3.08 -1.12
C ALA A 59 -3.55 3.59 0.20
N ALA A 60 -2.80 2.74 0.92
CA ALA A 60 -2.09 3.15 2.12
C ALA A 60 -1.03 4.23 1.82
N TRP A 61 -0.17 4.03 0.84
CA TRP A 61 0.88 5.01 0.51
C TRP A 61 0.32 6.34 0.00
N GLU A 62 -0.77 6.32 -0.78
CA GLU A 62 -1.52 7.52 -1.17
C GLU A 62 -2.09 8.26 0.05
N ALA A 63 -2.67 7.53 1.02
CA ALA A 63 -3.18 8.12 2.24
C ALA A 63 -2.07 8.75 3.10
N TRP A 64 -0.87 8.20 3.11
CA TRP A 64 0.27 8.74 3.85
C TRP A 64 1.11 9.77 3.08
N TYR A 65 0.84 9.96 1.79
CA TYR A 65 1.69 10.70 0.85
C TYR A 65 3.15 10.21 0.85
N PHE A 66 3.34 8.91 0.97
CA PHE A 66 4.67 8.34 0.77
C PHE A 66 5.02 8.40 -0.71
N ASP A 67 6.22 8.86 -1.02
CA ASP A 67 6.66 9.02 -2.41
C ASP A 67 6.81 7.65 -3.11
N HIS A 68 6.01 7.45 -4.15
CA HIS A 68 5.95 6.22 -4.93
C HIS A 68 5.51 6.52 -6.36
N LYS A 69 5.86 5.64 -7.29
CA LYS A 69 5.29 5.63 -8.65
C LYS A 69 4.38 4.42 -8.81
N VAL A 70 3.37 4.52 -9.65
CA VAL A 70 2.48 3.39 -9.95
C VAL A 70 2.83 2.84 -11.32
N VAL A 71 2.98 1.52 -11.42
CA VAL A 71 3.21 0.83 -12.69
C VAL A 71 2.21 -0.31 -12.88
N VAL A 72 2.03 -0.74 -14.12
CA VAL A 72 1.19 -1.91 -14.42
C VAL A 72 2.03 -3.17 -14.22
N ARG A 73 1.61 -4.06 -13.31
CA ARG A 73 2.30 -5.34 -13.06
C ARG A 73 2.19 -6.27 -14.26
N ASN A 74 0.97 -6.58 -14.67
CA ASN A 74 0.71 -7.46 -15.80
C ASN A 74 -0.23 -6.79 -16.82
N PRO A 75 0.30 -6.19 -17.89
CA PRO A 75 -0.51 -5.53 -18.92
C PRO A 75 -1.51 -6.45 -19.64
N ARG A 76 -1.37 -7.77 -19.52
CA ARG A 76 -2.24 -8.77 -20.16
C ARG A 76 -3.37 -9.26 -19.25
N ALA A 77 -3.34 -8.92 -17.96
CA ALA A 77 -4.37 -9.30 -17.00
C ALA A 77 -5.40 -8.18 -16.81
N LYS A 78 -6.60 -8.55 -16.36
CA LYS A 78 -7.63 -7.59 -15.98
C LYS A 78 -7.12 -6.76 -14.79
N GLN A 79 -7.01 -5.45 -14.98
CA GLN A 79 -6.54 -4.54 -13.93
C GLN A 79 -7.69 -4.23 -12.97
N LEU A 80 -7.38 -4.16 -11.67
CA LEU A 80 -8.27 -3.54 -10.70
C LEU A 80 -8.48 -2.07 -11.08
N PRO A 81 -9.73 -1.57 -11.11
CA PRO A 81 -9.97 -0.13 -11.23
C PRO A 81 -9.21 0.63 -10.14
N TYR A 82 -8.46 1.67 -10.52
CA TYR A 82 -7.60 2.45 -9.61
C TYR A 82 -6.46 1.64 -8.94
N GLY A 83 -6.22 0.41 -9.39
CA GLY A 83 -5.11 -0.44 -8.96
C GLY A 83 -3.80 -0.10 -9.66
N GLY A 84 -2.84 -1.01 -9.53
CA GLY A 84 -1.49 -0.87 -10.05
C GLY A 84 -0.46 -1.12 -8.95
N MET A 85 0.70 -1.59 -9.37
CA MET A 85 1.82 -1.92 -8.47
C MET A 85 2.50 -0.63 -8.01
N PRO A 86 2.44 -0.30 -6.72
CA PRO A 86 3.11 0.87 -6.22
C PRO A 86 4.59 0.53 -5.99
N MET A 87 5.48 1.27 -6.65
CA MET A 87 6.92 1.14 -6.50
C MET A 87 7.41 2.26 -5.57
N LEU A 88 7.89 1.89 -4.38
CA LEU A 88 8.32 2.83 -3.36
C LEU A 88 9.62 3.52 -3.77
N SER A 89 9.72 4.83 -3.62
CA SER A 89 10.97 5.55 -3.87
C SER A 89 11.90 5.49 -2.65
N GLN A 90 13.15 5.95 -2.82
CA GLN A 90 14.06 6.09 -1.68
C GLN A 90 13.52 7.05 -0.62
N ASN A 91 12.91 8.16 -1.03
CA ASN A 91 12.35 9.15 -0.12
C ASN A 91 11.12 8.56 0.60
N GLY A 92 10.24 7.88 -0.14
CA GLY A 92 9.11 7.18 0.43
C GLY A 92 9.54 6.15 1.47
N PHE A 93 10.59 5.37 1.19
CA PHE A 93 11.14 4.42 2.16
C PHE A 93 11.67 5.08 3.43
N ILE A 94 12.38 6.21 3.31
CA ILE A 94 12.85 6.96 4.47
C ILE A 94 11.67 7.47 5.29
N ASP A 95 10.65 8.01 4.64
CA ASP A 95 9.48 8.59 5.31
C ASP A 95 8.62 7.53 6.00
N VAL A 96 8.37 6.40 5.34
CA VAL A 96 7.67 5.25 5.94
C VAL A 96 8.39 4.82 7.21
N MET A 97 9.70 4.56 7.10
CA MET A 97 10.47 4.05 8.22
C MET A 97 10.62 5.07 9.35
N ALA A 98 10.69 6.37 9.03
CA ALA A 98 10.66 7.42 10.04
C ALA A 98 9.34 7.42 10.82
N VAL A 99 8.20 7.24 10.13
CA VAL A 99 6.88 7.11 10.75
C VAL A 99 6.81 5.87 11.63
N GLU A 100 7.17 4.70 11.11
CA GLU A 100 7.08 3.43 11.86
C GLU A 100 7.95 3.44 13.12
N ILE A 101 9.22 3.84 13.00
CA ILE A 101 10.15 3.87 14.14
C ILE A 101 9.71 4.91 15.17
N ALA A 102 9.23 6.08 14.75
CA ALA A 102 8.80 7.12 15.68
C ALA A 102 7.43 6.82 16.31
N ALA A 103 6.61 5.97 15.68
CA ALA A 103 5.32 5.54 16.22
C ALA A 103 5.51 4.64 17.44
N GLU A 104 6.47 3.70 17.37
CA GLU A 104 6.72 2.64 18.36
C GLU A 104 8.23 2.39 18.54
N PRO A 105 8.99 3.35 19.11
CA PRO A 105 10.46 3.31 19.11
C PRO A 105 11.05 2.12 19.89
N ASP A 106 10.38 1.68 20.96
CA ASP A 106 10.82 0.54 21.76
C ASP A 106 10.63 -0.79 21.03
N ASP A 107 9.47 -0.99 20.40
CA ASP A 107 9.14 -2.23 19.70
C ASP A 107 9.95 -2.36 18.40
N ARG A 108 10.15 -1.24 17.68
CA ARG A 108 10.82 -1.25 16.36
C ARG A 108 12.36 -1.28 16.45
N LEU A 109 12.95 -1.01 17.62
CA LEU A 109 14.42 -1.00 17.78
C LEU A 109 15.06 -2.38 17.56
N GLY A 110 14.44 -3.42 18.10
CA GLY A 110 14.93 -4.80 17.94
C GLY A 110 14.95 -5.23 16.47
N GLY A 111 13.87 -4.91 15.76
CA GLY A 111 13.72 -5.10 14.32
C GLY A 111 14.78 -4.38 13.50
N LEU A 112 14.98 -3.09 13.77
CA LEU A 112 15.99 -2.27 13.11
C LEU A 112 17.41 -2.86 13.29
N ASN A 113 17.74 -3.29 14.50
CA ASN A 113 19.01 -3.94 14.81
C ASN A 113 19.16 -5.32 14.15
N ASN A 114 18.06 -6.04 13.91
CA ASN A 114 18.08 -7.27 13.12
C ASN A 114 18.36 -6.98 11.64
N ALA A 115 17.70 -5.99 11.07
CA ALA A 115 17.92 -5.57 9.70
C ALA A 115 19.35 -5.09 9.46
N LEU A 116 19.93 -4.28 10.37
CA LEU A 116 21.33 -3.85 10.27
C LEU A 116 22.29 -5.04 10.15
N ARG A 117 22.07 -6.09 10.97
CA ARG A 117 22.86 -7.32 10.93
C ARG A 117 22.64 -8.10 9.63
N HIS A 118 21.38 -8.31 9.25
CA HIS A 118 21.02 -9.08 8.06
C HIS A 118 21.60 -8.47 6.77
N TYR A 119 21.52 -7.14 6.63
CA TYR A 119 21.98 -6.43 5.44
C TYR A 119 23.46 -6.00 5.51
N GLY A 120 24.17 -6.33 6.59
CA GLY A 120 25.57 -5.97 6.77
C GLY A 120 25.80 -4.45 6.72
N VAL A 121 24.92 -3.68 7.36
CA VAL A 121 24.99 -2.22 7.42
C VAL A 121 25.62 -1.81 8.75
N TRP A 122 26.73 -1.08 8.69
CA TRP A 122 27.44 -0.52 9.86
C TRP A 122 27.75 -1.54 10.95
N THR A 123 28.13 -2.76 10.56
CA THR A 123 28.42 -3.85 11.50
C THR A 123 29.50 -3.48 12.52
N GLU A 124 30.41 -2.58 12.17
CA GLU A 124 31.47 -2.06 13.02
C GLU A 124 30.97 -1.19 14.18
N ARG A 125 29.75 -0.64 14.09
CA ARG A 125 29.18 0.28 15.10
C ARG A 125 28.38 -0.44 16.18
N GLY A 126 28.12 -1.74 16.00
CA GLY A 126 27.26 -2.50 16.88
C GLY A 126 25.77 -2.08 16.78
N PRO A 127 24.93 -2.52 17.72
CA PRO A 127 23.50 -2.23 17.71
C PRO A 127 23.23 -0.74 17.99
N VAL A 128 22.17 -0.23 17.38
CA VAL A 128 21.60 1.10 17.64
C VAL A 128 21.18 1.18 19.11
N PRO A 129 21.71 2.16 19.88
CA PRO A 129 21.30 2.37 21.26
C PRO A 129 19.91 3.02 21.36
N ARG A 130 19.10 2.62 22.35
CA ARG A 130 17.73 3.15 22.54
C ARG A 130 17.66 4.68 22.67
N HIS A 131 18.67 5.30 23.28
CA HIS A 131 18.68 6.74 23.54
C HIS A 131 18.78 7.61 22.28
N VAL A 132 19.07 7.03 21.11
CA VAL A 132 19.11 7.75 19.83
C VAL A 132 17.73 7.90 19.19
N LEU A 133 16.73 7.15 19.69
CA LEU A 133 15.33 7.26 19.27
C LEU A 133 14.55 8.16 20.22
N PRO A 134 13.48 8.82 19.75
CA PRO A 134 12.59 9.60 20.61
C PRO A 134 12.11 8.80 21.82
N SER A 135 11.99 9.46 22.98
CA SER A 135 11.47 8.82 24.20
C SER A 135 9.97 8.55 24.11
N ALA A 136 9.24 9.34 23.32
CA ALA A 136 7.82 9.18 23.08
C ALA A 136 7.47 9.61 21.64
N ARG A 137 6.28 9.19 21.20
CA ARG A 137 5.69 9.62 19.92
C ARG A 137 5.53 11.15 19.90
N ALA A 138 6.10 11.80 18.89
CA ALA A 138 5.99 13.25 18.73
C ALA A 138 4.54 13.67 18.38
N PRO A 139 4.01 14.79 18.91
CA PRO A 139 2.66 15.26 18.59
C PRO A 139 2.44 15.52 17.09
N GLU A 140 3.48 15.93 16.37
CA GLU A 140 3.45 16.13 14.92
C GLU A 140 3.18 14.83 14.17
N LEU A 141 3.70 13.70 14.68
CA LEU A 141 3.43 12.38 14.12
C LEU A 141 1.97 12.00 14.33
N GLN A 142 1.40 12.28 15.50
CA GLN A 142 -0.02 12.01 15.75
C GLN A 142 -0.91 12.78 14.76
N ARG A 143 -0.62 14.06 14.50
CA ARG A 143 -1.36 14.84 13.48
C ARG A 143 -1.24 14.25 12.09
N ARG A 144 -0.07 13.71 11.72
CA ARG A 144 0.11 13.02 10.42
C ARG A 144 -0.72 11.75 10.34
N VAL A 145 -0.76 10.96 11.42
CA VAL A 145 -1.60 9.75 11.55
C VAL A 145 -3.07 10.13 11.37
N ASP A 146 -3.55 11.11 12.13
CA ASP A 146 -4.96 11.55 12.09
C ASP A 146 -5.35 12.03 10.67
N ALA A 147 -4.45 12.77 10.02
CA ALA A 147 -4.67 13.24 8.65
C ALA A 147 -4.66 12.09 7.63
N ALA A 148 -3.80 11.09 7.79
CA ALA A 148 -3.78 9.90 6.93
C ALA A 148 -5.05 9.05 7.09
N VAL A 149 -5.53 8.89 8.32
CA VAL A 149 -6.80 8.20 8.61
C VAL A 149 -7.97 8.94 7.96
N ALA A 150 -8.05 10.27 8.11
CA ALA A 150 -9.11 11.07 7.49
C ALA A 150 -9.11 10.94 5.96
N ARG A 151 -7.94 10.96 5.32
CA ARG A 151 -7.81 10.76 3.87
C ARG A 151 -8.26 9.36 3.46
N SER A 152 -7.81 8.33 4.17
CA SER A 152 -8.21 6.95 3.91
C SER A 152 -9.74 6.79 3.96
N GLN A 153 -10.39 7.36 4.98
CA GLN A 153 -11.85 7.35 5.11
C GLN A 153 -12.54 8.09 3.97
N GLN A 154 -12.03 9.28 3.59
CA GLN A 154 -12.59 10.05 2.48
C GLN A 154 -12.48 9.28 1.16
N THR A 155 -11.30 8.74 0.84
CA THR A 155 -11.08 7.96 -0.39
C THR A 155 -11.94 6.70 -0.41
N ALA A 156 -12.09 6.01 0.72
CA ALA A 156 -13.00 4.85 0.82
C ALA A 156 -14.45 5.24 0.51
N LYS A 157 -14.92 6.37 1.05
CA LYS A 157 -16.26 6.89 0.78
C LYS A 157 -16.46 7.23 -0.69
N GLU A 158 -15.53 7.97 -1.29
CA GLU A 158 -15.59 8.35 -2.72
C GLU A 158 -15.63 7.11 -3.63
N ARG A 159 -14.88 6.06 -3.28
CA ARG A 159 -14.89 4.79 -4.02
C ARG A 159 -16.22 4.04 -3.90
N LEU A 160 -16.82 4.02 -2.72
CA LEU A 160 -18.15 3.41 -2.52
C LEU A 160 -19.23 4.16 -3.32
N ASP A 161 -19.22 5.50 -3.26
CA ASP A 161 -20.17 6.33 -4.00
C ASP A 161 -20.03 6.12 -5.52
N ALA A 162 -18.79 6.05 -6.03
CA ALA A 162 -18.51 5.77 -7.44
C ALA A 162 -18.99 4.37 -7.88
N ALA A 163 -18.75 3.35 -7.05
CA ALA A 163 -19.20 1.99 -7.31
C ALA A 163 -20.74 1.90 -7.34
N GLU A 164 -21.42 2.60 -6.43
CA GLU A 164 -22.89 2.66 -6.42
C GLU A 164 -23.45 3.32 -7.68
N VAL A 165 -22.88 4.45 -8.10
CA VAL A 165 -23.27 5.14 -9.33
C VAL A 165 -23.07 4.23 -10.55
N GLN A 166 -21.93 3.55 -10.64
CA GLN A 166 -21.66 2.62 -11.74
C GLN A 166 -22.66 1.46 -11.76
N ALA A 167 -22.94 0.84 -10.62
CA ALA A 167 -23.92 -0.24 -10.51
C ALA A 167 -25.34 0.21 -10.95
N ARG A 168 -25.74 1.44 -10.60
CA ARG A 168 -27.02 2.02 -11.04
C ARG A 168 -27.05 2.25 -12.56
N ILE A 169 -25.96 2.72 -13.15
CA ILE A 169 -25.85 2.91 -14.62
C ILE A 169 -25.94 1.54 -15.33
N GLU A 170 -25.22 0.53 -14.86
CA GLU A 170 -25.26 -0.82 -15.43
C GLU A 170 -26.64 -1.47 -15.31
N ALA A 171 -27.33 -1.28 -14.18
CA ALA A 171 -28.71 -1.76 -14.00
C ALA A 171 -29.67 -1.09 -15.01
N ARG A 172 -29.58 0.24 -15.19
CA ARG A 172 -30.38 0.97 -16.17
C ARG A 172 -30.07 0.54 -17.60
N GLY A 173 -28.79 0.32 -17.93
CA GLY A 173 -28.36 -0.18 -19.24
C GLY A 173 -28.90 -1.57 -19.54
N ARG A 174 -28.87 -2.48 -18.55
CA ARG A 174 -29.46 -3.82 -18.67
C ARG A 174 -30.97 -3.74 -18.89
N GLN A 175 -31.68 -2.89 -18.15
CA GLN A 175 -33.12 -2.72 -18.34
C GLN A 175 -33.43 -2.17 -19.75
N ALA A 176 -32.73 -1.13 -20.19
CA ALA A 176 -32.93 -0.56 -21.52
C ALA A 176 -32.62 -1.58 -22.64
N ALA A 177 -31.59 -2.42 -22.47
CA ALA A 177 -31.29 -3.48 -23.42
C ALA A 177 -32.39 -4.55 -23.46
N LEU A 178 -32.94 -4.94 -22.31
CA LEU A 178 -34.10 -5.83 -22.24
C LEU A 178 -35.31 -5.21 -22.93
N ASP A 179 -35.57 -3.92 -22.73
CA ASP A 179 -36.70 -3.22 -23.34
C ASP A 179 -36.58 -3.19 -24.88
N ILE A 180 -35.36 -3.00 -25.43
CA ILE A 180 -35.09 -3.02 -26.88
C ILE A 180 -35.25 -4.42 -27.48
N VAL A 181 -34.82 -5.46 -26.76
CA VAL A 181 -34.88 -6.85 -27.22
C VAL A 181 -36.26 -7.47 -27.01
N SER A 182 -37.03 -6.98 -26.02
CA SER A 182 -38.39 -7.42 -25.79
C SER A 182 -39.31 -6.85 -26.87
N ASP A 183 -39.67 -7.70 -27.84
CA ASP A 183 -40.58 -7.39 -28.94
C ASP A 183 -42.04 -7.27 -28.44
N TYR A 184 -42.31 -6.32 -27.54
CA TYR A 184 -43.68 -5.93 -27.16
C TYR A 184 -44.31 -5.16 -28.32
N ARG A 185 -44.68 -5.89 -29.37
CA ARG A 185 -45.63 -5.43 -30.38
C ARG A 185 -46.97 -5.17 -29.69
N TYR A 186 -47.24 -3.91 -29.36
CA TYR A 186 -48.60 -3.45 -29.13
C TYR A 186 -49.41 -3.69 -30.41
N ARG A 187 -50.15 -4.81 -30.46
CA ARG A 187 -51.24 -4.99 -31.42
C ARG A 187 -52.42 -4.16 -30.91
N TYR A 188 -52.59 -2.98 -31.48
CA TYR A 188 -53.86 -2.26 -31.41
C TYR A 188 -54.90 -3.11 -32.16
N TYR A 189 -55.93 -3.56 -31.44
CA TYR A 189 -57.17 -4.11 -32.00
C TYR A 189 -58.13 -2.97 -32.33
#